data_AF-A0A4Y5UHG3-F1
#
_entry.id   AF-A0A4Y5UHG3-F1
#
_cell.length_a   1.000
_cell.length_b   1.000
_cell.length_c   1.000
_cell.angle_alpha   90.00
_cell.angle_beta   90.00
_cell.angle_gamma   90.00
#
_symmetry.space_group_name_H-M   'P 1'
#
loop_
_entity.id
_entity.type
_entity.pdbx_description
1 polymer ?
#
loop_
_entity_poly.entity_id
_entity_poly.type
_entity_poly.pdbx_seq_one_letter_code
_entity_poly.pdbx_strand_id
1 'polypeptide(L)'
;MKCFIVLAVLATLVLAIQGKFCSSTSDCGEGMCCTGGSFNRHCQSLSENGRPCQRPNDQDYYSTGCPCKEGLICSIINYCQEA
;
A
#
# COMPACT_ATOMS: atom_id res chain seq x y z
N MET A 1 -10.58 -1.24 -36.06
CA MET A 1 -11.23 -0.21 -35.22
C MET A 1 -11.46 -0.68 -33.78
N LYS A 2 -11.96 -1.91 -33.55
CA LYS A 2 -12.14 -2.48 -32.19
C LYS A 2 -10.83 -2.62 -31.37
N CYS A 3 -9.70 -2.92 -32.02
CA CYS A 3 -8.42 -3.10 -31.34
C CYS A 3 -7.87 -1.82 -30.68
N PHE A 4 -8.20 -0.64 -31.22
CA PHE A 4 -7.72 0.65 -30.67
C PHE A 4 -8.37 0.96 -29.32
N ILE A 5 -9.64 0.58 -29.13
CA ILE A 5 -10.36 0.77 -27.87
C ILE A 5 -9.76 -0.14 -26.79
N VAL A 6 -9.46 -1.40 -27.13
CA VAL A 6 -8.84 -2.36 -26.19
C VAL A 6 -7.46 -1.89 -25.73
N LEU A 7 -6.63 -1.37 -26.65
CA LEU A 7 -5.32 -0.81 -26.34
C LEU A 7 -5.40 0.43 -25.44
N ALA A 8 -6.36 1.32 -25.69
CA ALA A 8 -6.59 2.50 -24.86
C ALA A 8 -7.01 2.14 -23.43
N VAL A 9 -7.91 1.17 -23.27
CA VAL A 9 -8.37 0.69 -21.94
C VAL A 9 -7.21 0.04 -21.18
N LEU A 10 -6.40 -0.80 -21.83
CA LEU A 10 -5.23 -1.41 -21.17
C LEU A 10 -4.22 -0.37 -20.68
N ALA A 11 -3.93 0.67 -21.49
CA ALA A 11 -2.98 1.71 -21.12
C ALA A 11 -3.44 2.52 -19.89
N THR A 12 -4.73 2.83 -19.78
CA THR A 12 -5.27 3.53 -18.60
C THR A 12 -5.21 2.68 -17.33
N LEU A 13 -5.36 1.37 -17.45
CA LEU A 13 -5.29 0.46 -16.30
C LEU A 13 -3.87 0.37 -15.74
N VAL A 14 -2.84 0.41 -16.60
CA VAL A 14 -1.42 0.34 -16.22
C VAL A 14 -0.97 1.55 -15.38
N LEU A 15 -1.52 2.74 -15.66
CA LEU A 15 -1.22 3.94 -14.87
C LEU A 15 -1.84 3.89 -13.47
N ALA A 16 -2.96 3.19 -13.30
CA ALA A 16 -3.61 3.03 -11.99
C ALA A 16 -2.86 2.09 -11.05
N ILE A 17 -1.94 1.26 -11.56
CA ILE A 17 -1.19 0.26 -10.77
C ILE A 17 0.11 0.85 -10.18
N GLN A 18 0.61 1.97 -10.71
CA GLN A 18 1.74 2.65 -10.10
C GLN A 18 1.24 3.42 -8.88
N GLY A 19 1.59 2.94 -7.68
CA GLY A 19 1.19 3.58 -6.42
C GLY A 19 1.55 5.06 -6.42
N LYS A 20 0.60 5.90 -6.01
CA LYS A 20 0.79 7.35 -5.89
C LYS A 20 1.99 7.63 -4.97
N PHE A 21 2.96 8.44 -5.41
CA PHE A 21 4.05 8.90 -4.55
C PHE A 21 3.50 9.68 -3.34
N CYS A 22 4.17 9.52 -2.19
CA CYS A 22 3.74 10.13 -0.93
C CYS A 22 4.94 10.53 -0.06
N SER A 23 4.73 11.53 0.80
CA SER A 23 5.67 11.94 1.85
C SER A 23 5.18 11.54 3.25
N SER A 24 3.90 11.25 3.40
CA SER A 24 3.24 10.89 4.67
C SER A 24 1.99 10.07 4.40
N THR A 25 1.48 9.33 5.40
CA THR A 25 0.22 8.59 5.27
C THR A 25 -0.97 9.53 4.98
N SER A 26 -0.93 10.79 5.44
CA SER A 26 -1.97 11.77 5.11
C SER A 26 -2.07 12.14 3.63
N ASP A 27 -1.03 11.83 2.82
CA ASP A 27 -1.10 12.02 1.37
C ASP A 27 -1.89 10.90 0.67
N CYS A 28 -2.19 9.82 1.39
CA CYS A 28 -2.84 8.62 0.89
C CYS A 28 -4.34 8.60 1.23
N GLY A 29 -5.09 7.77 0.51
CA GLY A 29 -6.52 7.59 0.77
C GLY A 29 -6.78 6.84 2.07
N GLU A 30 -8.03 6.82 2.50
CA GLU A 30 -8.47 6.01 3.63
C GLU A 30 -8.13 4.53 3.41
N GLY A 31 -7.69 3.85 4.47
CA GLY A 31 -7.26 2.45 4.39
C GLY A 31 -5.94 2.24 3.64
N MET A 32 -5.13 3.28 3.48
CA MET A 32 -3.78 3.21 2.92
C MET A 32 -2.73 3.80 3.87
N CYS A 33 -1.47 3.44 3.66
CA CYS A 33 -0.31 4.06 4.30
C CYS A 33 0.74 4.46 3.26
N CYS A 34 1.64 5.36 3.66
CA CYS A 34 2.80 5.72 2.86
C CYS A 34 4.00 4.83 3.19
N THR A 35 4.35 3.90 2.29
CA THR A 35 5.39 2.90 2.53
C THR A 35 6.50 2.93 1.48
N GLY A 36 7.65 2.36 1.81
CA GLY A 36 8.81 2.22 0.93
C GLY A 36 10.04 2.97 1.42
N GLY A 37 11.19 2.74 0.76
CA GLY A 37 12.43 3.45 1.05
C GLY A 37 12.37 4.94 0.66
N SER A 38 13.33 5.74 1.14
CA SER A 38 13.32 7.20 1.02
C SER A 38 13.10 7.75 -0.40
N PHE A 39 13.53 7.02 -1.43
CA PHE A 39 13.44 7.43 -2.84
C PHE A 39 12.30 6.75 -3.63
N ASN A 40 11.50 5.89 -2.98
CA ASN A 40 10.42 5.14 -3.64
C ASN A 40 9.21 4.98 -2.71
N ARG A 41 8.87 6.04 -1.99
CA ARG A 41 7.70 6.05 -1.11
C ARG A 41 6.42 6.16 -1.93
N HIS A 42 5.48 5.26 -1.69
CA HIS A 42 4.22 5.21 -2.41
C HIS A 42 3.08 4.78 -1.48
N CYS A 43 1.87 5.20 -1.83
CA CYS A 43 0.67 4.79 -1.14
C CYS A 43 0.42 3.30 -1.43
N GLN A 44 0.26 2.53 -0.37
CA GLN A 44 -0.10 1.13 -0.41
C GLN A 44 -1.29 0.89 0.53
N SER A 45 -2.18 -0.03 0.17
CA SER A 45 -3.26 -0.45 1.05
C SER A 45 -2.73 -1.03 2.37
N LEU A 46 -3.49 -0.85 3.45
CA LEU A 46 -3.22 -1.55 4.72
C LEU A 46 -3.12 -3.07 4.50
N SER A 47 -2.21 -3.70 5.23
CA SER A 47 -1.87 -5.10 5.03
C SER A 47 -2.99 -6.04 5.44
N GLU A 48 -3.23 -7.04 4.61
CA GLU A 48 -4.25 -8.08 4.83
C GLU A 48 -3.69 -9.25 5.64
N ASN A 49 -4.58 -10.14 6.10
CA ASN A 49 -4.19 -11.35 6.81
C ASN A 49 -3.14 -12.16 6.01
N GLY A 50 -2.09 -12.63 6.68
CA GLY A 50 -0.99 -13.38 6.08
C GLY A 50 -0.02 -12.53 5.23
N ARG A 51 -0.18 -11.20 5.18
CA ARG A 51 0.76 -10.31 4.47
C ARG A 51 1.78 -9.67 5.41
N PRO A 52 2.98 -9.31 4.88
CA PRO A 52 3.95 -8.54 5.64
C PRO A 52 3.37 -7.23 6.17
N CYS A 53 3.74 -6.84 7.37
CA CYS A 53 3.30 -5.61 8.01
C CYS A 53 4.43 -4.93 8.76
N GLN A 54 4.22 -3.67 9.08
CA GLN A 54 5.00 -2.98 10.09
C GLN A 54 4.04 -2.42 11.14
N ARG A 55 4.44 -2.50 12.42
CA ARG A 55 3.65 -1.91 13.51
C ARG A 55 3.52 -0.39 13.31
N PRO A 56 2.35 0.20 13.65
CA PRO A 56 2.24 1.65 13.79
C PRO A 56 3.37 2.20 14.65
N ASN A 57 3.94 3.32 14.23
CA ASN A 57 5.04 3.99 14.93
C ASN A 57 4.81 5.50 14.92
N ASP A 58 5.45 6.19 15.88
CA ASP A 58 5.25 7.62 16.11
C ASP A 58 5.72 8.50 14.94
N GLN A 59 6.60 7.97 14.09
CA GLN A 59 7.14 8.68 12.93
C GLN A 59 6.32 8.52 11.65
N ASP A 60 5.24 7.71 11.67
CA ASP A 60 4.45 7.36 10.47
C ASP A 60 5.34 6.89 9.30
N TYR A 61 6.40 6.12 9.64
CA TYR A 61 7.40 5.65 8.70
C TYR A 61 7.30 4.15 8.50
N TYR A 62 6.92 3.72 7.30
CA TYR A 62 6.78 2.31 6.93
C TYR A 62 7.74 1.96 5.80
N SER A 63 8.68 1.05 6.04
CA SER A 63 9.69 0.66 5.04
C SER A 63 9.46 -0.74 4.50
N THR A 64 8.86 -1.63 5.29
CA THR A 64 8.64 -3.05 4.93
C THR A 64 7.21 -3.35 4.53
N GLY A 65 6.24 -2.58 5.00
CA GLY A 65 4.83 -2.75 4.68
C GLY A 65 3.94 -1.89 5.55
N CYS A 66 2.69 -1.70 5.13
CA CYS A 66 1.72 -0.96 5.90
C CYS A 66 1.30 -1.68 7.20
N PRO A 67 0.72 -0.96 8.16
CA PRO A 67 0.00 -1.57 9.26
C PRO A 67 -1.11 -2.49 8.76
N CYS A 68 -1.51 -3.43 9.62
CA CYS A 68 -2.61 -4.33 9.29
C CYS A 68 -3.95 -3.58 9.21
N LYS A 69 -4.88 -4.11 8.42
CA LYS A 69 -6.29 -3.69 8.47
C LYS A 69 -6.86 -3.85 9.88
N GLU A 70 -7.91 -3.09 10.17
CA GLU A 70 -8.62 -3.17 11.44
C GLU A 70 -9.04 -4.62 11.78
N GLY A 71 -8.92 -4.99 13.05
CA GLY A 71 -9.20 -6.35 13.54
C GLY A 71 -8.05 -7.35 13.40
N LEU A 72 -6.93 -6.96 12.77
CA LEU A 72 -5.73 -7.79 12.66
C LEU A 72 -4.59 -7.23 13.53
N ILE A 73 -3.72 -8.12 14.00
CA ILE A 73 -2.49 -7.76 14.72
C ILE A 73 -1.26 -8.02 13.86
N CYS A 74 -0.27 -7.12 13.95
CA CYS A 74 1.04 -7.33 13.34
C CYS A 74 1.91 -8.18 14.29
N SER A 75 2.10 -9.45 13.95
CA SER A 75 2.82 -10.44 14.77
C SER A 75 4.30 -10.10 14.94
N ILE A 76 5.00 -10.77 15.88
CA ILE A 76 6.45 -10.57 16.11
C ILE A 76 7.31 -10.88 14.89
N ILE A 77 6.80 -11.71 13.97
CA ILE A 77 7.47 -12.03 12.70
C ILE A 77 7.11 -11.05 11.57
N ASN A 78 6.39 -9.97 11.87
CA ASN A 78 5.96 -8.92 10.93
C ASN A 78 5.00 -9.41 9.84
N TYR A 79 4.05 -10.27 10.21
CA TYR A 79 2.91 -10.66 9.37
C TYR A 79 1.59 -10.41 10.09
N CYS A 80 0.57 -9.96 9.36
CA CYS A 80 -0.77 -9.79 9.89
C CYS A 80 -1.43 -11.14 10.16
N GLN A 81 -2.15 -11.23 11.27
CA GLN A 81 -2.98 -12.38 11.65
C GLN A 81 -4.16 -11.91 12.50
N GLU A 82 -5.15 -12.78 12.67
CA GLU A 82 -6.27 -12.53 13.59
C GLU A 82 -5.75 -12.37 15.03
N ALA A 83 -6.41 -11.47 15.78
CA ALA A 83 -6.04 -11.11 17.15
C ALA A 83 -6.30 -12.25 18.15
#